data_AF-A0A5S4SPT3-F1
#
_entry.id   AF-A0A5S4SPT3-F1
#
_cell.length_a   1.000
_cell.length_b   1.000
_cell.length_c   1.000
_cell.angle_alpha   90.00
_cell.angle_beta   90.00
_cell.angle_gamma   90.00
#
_symmetry.space_group_name_H-M   'P 1'
#
loop_
_entity.id
_entity.type
_entity.pdbx_description
1 polymer ?
#
loop_
_entity_poly.entity_id
_entity_poly.type
_entity_poly.pdbx_seq_one_letter_code
_entity_poly.pdbx_strand_id
1 'polypeptide(L)'
;MSPTGTNLLHFGQAKEMLEHCINGGNVSVSALPAHQQRVLDEKQELDIRITRLDEFILRNALFRELDPGEQARMRRQLDVMRELSVILGERISAF
;
A
#
# COMPACT_ATOMS: atom_id res chain seq x y z
N MET A 1 38.96 -30.71 7.68
CA MET A 1 39.26 -29.33 7.22
C MET A 1 38.11 -28.88 6.35
N SER A 2 37.45 -27.78 6.71
CA SER A 2 36.47 -27.02 5.90
C SER A 2 37.13 -26.46 4.60
N PRO A 3 36.39 -25.95 3.59
CA PRO A 3 35.07 -25.31 3.73
C PRO A 3 33.98 -25.62 2.68
N THR A 4 32.75 -25.40 3.14
CA THR A 4 31.53 -25.05 2.42
C THR A 4 31.78 -23.99 1.35
N GLY A 5 31.54 -24.34 0.08
CA GLY A 5 31.45 -23.39 -1.02
C GLY A 5 29.99 -23.06 -1.30
N THR A 6 29.48 -21.98 -0.70
CA THR A 6 28.21 -21.38 -1.07
C THR A 6 28.32 -20.91 -2.52
N ASN A 7 27.64 -21.59 -3.45
CA ASN A 7 27.41 -21.02 -4.79
C ASN A 7 26.45 -19.84 -4.61
N LEU A 8 27.03 -18.65 -4.43
CA LEU A 8 26.35 -17.38 -4.62
C LEU A 8 25.85 -17.38 -6.05
N LEU A 9 24.55 -17.61 -6.23
CA LEU A 9 23.87 -17.23 -7.46
C LEU A 9 24.15 -15.75 -7.65
N HIS A 10 24.91 -15.41 -8.69
CA HIS A 10 25.18 -14.03 -9.04
C HIS A 10 23.82 -13.38 -9.33
N PHE A 11 23.53 -12.22 -8.72
CA PHE A 11 22.21 -11.59 -8.77
C PHE A 11 21.64 -11.42 -10.19
N GLY A 12 22.49 -11.39 -11.23
CA GLY A 12 22.07 -11.43 -12.64
C GLY A 12 21.47 -12.76 -13.10
N GLN A 13 22.00 -13.91 -12.67
CA GLN A 13 21.51 -15.24 -13.06
C GLN A 13 20.16 -15.56 -12.39
N ALA A 14 19.92 -15.04 -11.19
CA ALA A 14 18.62 -15.19 -10.52
C ALA A 14 17.50 -14.45 -11.29
N LYS A 15 17.82 -13.32 -11.92
CA LYS A 15 16.89 -12.58 -12.77
C LYS A 15 16.60 -13.33 -14.08
N GLU A 16 17.62 -13.88 -14.73
CA GLU A 16 17.47 -14.66 -15.97
C GLU A 16 16.74 -15.99 -15.73
N MET A 17 16.94 -16.65 -14.59
CA MET A 17 16.16 -17.83 -14.21
C MET A 17 14.68 -17.48 -13.99
N LEU A 18 14.38 -16.32 -13.40
CA LEU A 18 13.00 -15.86 -13.20
C LEU A 18 12.35 -15.52 -14.55
N GLU A 19 13.07 -14.87 -15.46
CA GLU A 19 12.58 -14.51 -16.81
C GLU A 19 12.40 -15.74 -17.71
N HIS A 20 13.25 -16.76 -17.60
CA HIS A 20 13.10 -18.01 -18.35
C HIS A 20 11.95 -18.90 -17.84
N CYS A 21 11.60 -18.84 -16.55
CA CYS A 21 10.41 -19.52 -16.04
C CYS A 21 9.09 -18.87 -16.51
N ILE A 22 9.10 -17.59 -16.89
CA ILE A 22 7.91 -16.86 -17.35
C ILE A 22 7.55 -17.18 -18.80
N ASN A 23 8.52 -17.60 -19.62
CA ASN A 23 8.30 -17.85 -21.06
C ASN A 23 7.84 -19.27 -21.42
N GLY A 24 7.76 -20.21 -20.46
CA GLY A 24 7.55 -21.64 -20.73
C GLY A 24 6.33 -22.30 -20.08
N GLY A 25 5.57 -21.56 -19.28
CA GLY A 25 4.44 -22.14 -18.55
C GLY A 25 3.55 -21.01 -18.07
N ASN A 26 2.26 -21.15 -18.35
CA ASN A 26 1.18 -20.25 -17.97
C ASN A 26 1.12 -20.06 -16.43
N VAL A 27 2.07 -19.33 -15.85
CA VAL A 27 1.90 -18.70 -14.55
C VAL A 27 0.95 -17.54 -14.83
N SER A 28 -0.33 -17.88 -14.89
CA SER A 28 -1.39 -16.93 -14.64
C SER A 28 -1.17 -16.46 -13.21
N VAL A 29 -0.29 -15.47 -13.03
CA VAL A 29 -0.48 -14.45 -12.00
C VAL A 29 -1.87 -13.96 -12.32
N SER A 30 -2.86 -14.44 -11.57
CA SER A 30 -4.25 -14.04 -11.75
C SER A 30 -4.29 -12.55 -11.48
N ALA A 31 -4.06 -11.76 -12.52
CA ALA A 31 -4.17 -10.32 -12.49
C ALA A 31 -5.60 -10.06 -12.03
N LEU A 32 -5.73 -9.48 -10.83
CA LEU A 32 -7.03 -9.12 -10.32
C LEU A 32 -7.77 -8.34 -11.40
N PRO A 33 -9.07 -8.62 -11.64
CA PRO A 33 -9.87 -7.80 -12.53
C PRO A 33 -9.60 -6.32 -12.27
N ALA A 34 -9.44 -5.52 -13.34
CA ALA A 34 -8.99 -4.13 -13.21
C ALA A 34 -9.83 -3.30 -12.20
N HIS A 35 -11.11 -3.64 -12.05
CA HIS A 35 -11.98 -3.00 -11.05
C HIS A 35 -11.64 -3.37 -9.60
N GLN A 36 -11.14 -4.59 -9.32
CA GLN A 36 -10.69 -5.02 -7.99
C GLN A 36 -9.32 -4.42 -7.66
N GLN A 37 -8.39 -4.45 -8.62
CA GLN A 37 -7.07 -3.81 -8.43
C GLN A 37 -7.21 -2.32 -8.12
N ARG A 38 -8.09 -1.61 -8.84
CA ARG A 38 -8.38 -0.20 -8.56
C ARG A 38 -8.81 0.04 -7.10
N VAL A 39 -9.60 -0.85 -6.50
CA VAL A 39 -10.09 -0.68 -5.12
C VAL A 39 -8.98 -0.93 -4.10
N LEU A 40 -8.08 -1.87 -4.37
CA LEU A 40 -6.89 -2.10 -3.54
C LEU A 40 -5.97 -0.89 -3.56
N ASP A 41 -5.67 -0.38 -4.77
CA ASP A 41 -4.81 0.79 -4.95
C ASP A 41 -5.42 2.03 -4.27
N GLU A 42 -6.73 2.24 -4.45
CA GLU A 42 -7.49 3.31 -3.82
C GLU A 42 -7.42 3.23 -2.29
N LYS A 43 -7.63 2.03 -1.72
CA LYS A 43 -7.52 1.82 -0.27
C LYS A 43 -6.12 2.11 0.26
N GLN A 44 -5.11 1.56 -0.41
CA GLN A 44 -3.72 1.73 0.02
C GLN A 44 -3.33 3.22 0.02
N GLU A 45 -3.67 3.94 -1.06
CA GLU A 45 -3.39 5.36 -1.14
C GLU A 45 -4.15 6.15 -0.06
N LEU A 46 -5.41 5.81 0.19
CA LEU A 46 -6.21 6.45 1.23
C LEU A 46 -5.64 6.22 2.63
N ASP A 47 -5.23 5.00 2.97
CA ASP A 47 -4.66 4.65 4.28
C ASP A 47 -3.34 5.40 4.55
N ILE A 48 -2.52 5.61 3.52
CA ILE A 48 -1.33 6.46 3.60
C ILE A 48 -1.72 7.91 3.90
N ARG A 49 -2.74 8.44 3.22
CA ARG A 49 -3.21 9.82 3.44
C ARG A 49 -3.83 10.00 4.84
N ILE A 50 -4.59 9.02 5.33
CA ILE A 50 -5.14 8.98 6.70
C ILE A 50 -4.00 9.09 7.70
N THR A 51 -2.98 8.25 7.57
CA THR A 51 -1.83 8.22 8.48
C THR A 51 -1.13 9.57 8.54
N ARG A 52 -0.86 10.19 7.38
CA ARG A 52 -0.21 11.51 7.31
C ARG A 52 -1.03 12.61 7.96
N LEU A 53 -2.35 12.63 7.72
CA LEU A 53 -3.24 13.64 8.29
C LEU A 53 -3.40 13.45 9.81
N ASP A 54 -3.54 12.22 10.27
CA ASP A 54 -3.62 11.88 11.69
C ASP A 54 -2.32 12.26 12.41
N GLU A 55 -1.15 11.94 11.85
CA GLU A 55 0.14 12.37 12.40
C GLU A 55 0.28 13.88 12.45
N PHE A 56 -0.15 14.60 11.41
CA PHE A 56 -0.13 16.07 11.42
C PHE A 56 -1.01 16.63 12.54
N ILE A 57 -2.24 16.12 12.68
CA ILE A 57 -3.19 16.55 13.71
C ILE A 57 -2.68 16.24 15.12
N LEU A 58 -2.06 15.08 15.33
CA LEU A 58 -1.66 14.62 16.66
C LEU A 58 -0.29 15.14 17.11
N ARG A 59 0.66 15.27 16.18
CA ARG A 59 2.08 15.46 16.53
C ARG A 59 2.64 16.81 16.09
N ASN A 60 2.02 17.49 15.13
CA ASN A 60 2.55 18.76 14.63
C ASN A 60 2.07 19.94 15.50
N ALA A 61 3.01 20.76 15.99
CA ALA A 61 2.68 21.95 16.76
C ALA A 61 1.87 22.99 15.95
N LEU A 62 2.12 23.09 14.64
CA LEU A 62 1.44 24.03 13.75
C LEU A 62 -0.07 23.81 13.72
N PHE A 63 -0.53 22.57 13.86
CA PHE A 63 -1.97 22.28 13.89
C PHE A 63 -2.68 23.01 15.02
N ARG A 64 -2.03 23.18 16.18
CA ARG A 64 -2.58 23.90 17.34
C ARG A 64 -2.65 25.41 17.13
N GLU A 65 -1.87 25.93 16.19
CA GLU A 65 -1.81 27.36 15.84
C GLU A 65 -2.81 27.73 14.72
N LEU A 66 -3.37 26.73 14.03
CA LEU A 66 -4.39 26.97 13.01
C LEU A 66 -5.69 27.51 13.62
N ASP A 67 -6.42 28.28 12.82
CA ASP A 67 -7.77 28.72 13.13
C ASP A 67 -8.65 27.51 13.56
N PRO A 68 -9.48 27.64 14.62
CA PRO A 68 -10.32 26.53 15.08
C PRO A 68 -11.23 25.94 14.01
N GLY A 69 -11.70 26.76 13.06
CA GLY A 69 -12.50 26.29 11.93
C GLY A 69 -11.69 25.42 10.96
N GLU A 70 -10.41 25.74 10.74
CA GLU A 70 -9.51 24.90 9.95
C GLU A 70 -9.22 23.58 10.68
N GLN A 71 -8.94 23.64 11.98
CA GLN A 71 -8.75 22.42 12.77
C GLN A 71 -9.98 21.49 12.70
N ALA A 72 -11.19 22.06 12.76
CA ALA A 72 -12.43 21.31 12.65
C ALA A 72 -12.60 20.68 11.26
N ARG A 73 -12.27 21.41 10.18
CA ARG A 73 -12.30 20.88 8.81
C ARG A 73 -11.35 19.71 8.63
N MET A 74 -10.11 19.81 9.11
CA MET A 74 -9.11 18.74 9.01
C MET A 74 -9.51 17.48 9.79
N ARG A 75 -10.10 17.63 10.99
CA ARG A 75 -10.64 16.48 11.76
C ARG A 75 -11.79 15.82 11.01
N ARG A 76 -12.75 16.59 10.51
CA ARG A 76 -13.86 16.07 9.70
C ARG A 76 -13.37 15.37 8.44
N GLN A 77 -12.34 15.92 7.77
CA GLN A 77 -11.71 15.28 6.62
C GLN A 77 -11.15 13.90 7.01
N LEU A 78 -10.42 13.81 8.14
CA LEU A 78 -9.88 12.55 8.63
C LEU A 78 -10.99 11.52 8.93
N ASP A 79 -12.09 11.96 9.53
CA ASP A 79 -13.23 11.09 9.84
C ASP A 79 -13.86 10.51 8.56
N VAL A 80 -14.12 11.36 7.55
CA VAL A 80 -14.67 10.92 6.25
C VAL A 80 -13.70 9.98 5.53
N MET A 81 -12.39 10.25 5.58
CA MET A 81 -11.39 9.37 4.98
C MET A 81 -11.38 8.00 5.66
N ARG A 82 -11.50 7.93 6.99
CA ARG A 82 -11.59 6.67 7.74
C ARG A 82 -12.84 5.88 7.34
N GLU A 83 -13.99 6.54 7.26
CA GLU A 83 -15.23 5.91 6.80
C GLU A 83 -15.10 5.35 5.38
N LEU A 84 -14.50 6.12 4.46
CA LEU A 84 -14.23 5.64 3.11
C LEU A 84 -13.27 4.43 3.10
N SER A 85 -12.23 4.41 3.95
CA SER A 85 -11.32 3.26 4.05
C SER A 85 -12.02 1.99 4.55
N VAL A 86 -12.99 2.13 5.45
CA VAL A 86 -13.86 1.04 5.91
C VAL A 86 -14.69 0.51 4.73
N ILE A 87 -15.37 1.38 3.99
CA ILE A 87 -16.17 1.02 2.81
C ILE A 87 -15.29 0.31 1.76
N LEU A 88 -14.07 0.78 1.52
CA LEU A 88 -13.14 0.12 0.59
C LEU A 88 -12.74 -1.27 1.11
N GLY A 89 -12.55 -1.45 2.41
CA GLY A 89 -12.31 -2.75 3.04
C GLY A 89 -13.48 -3.73 2.90
N GLU A 90 -14.71 -3.24 3.06
CA GLU A 90 -15.94 -4.00 2.82
C GLU A 90 -16.03 -4.44 1.34
N ARG A 91 -15.74 -3.53 0.41
CA ARG A 91 -15.71 -3.83 -1.04
C ARG A 91 -14.67 -4.91 -1.38
N ILE A 92 -13.47 -4.82 -0.81
CA ILE A 92 -12.41 -5.83 -1.00
C ILE A 92 -12.83 -7.19 -0.45
N SER A 93 -13.52 -7.20 0.70
CA SER A 93 -13.98 -8.43 1.34
C SER A 93 -15.15 -9.11 0.60
N ALA A 94 -15.84 -8.37 -0.28
CA ALA A 94 -16.96 -8.87 -1.09
C ALA A 94 -16.54 -9.40 -2.48
N PHE A 95 -15.27 -9.29 -2.84
CA PHE A 95 -14.70 -9.82 -4.10
C PHE A 95 -14.03 -11.18 -3.87
#